data_AF-A0A3D3PJW5-F1
#
_entry.id   AF-A0A3D3PJW5-F1
#
_cell.length_a   1.000
_cell.length_b   1.000
_cell.length_c   1.000
_cell.angle_alpha   90.00
_cell.angle_beta   90.00
_cell.angle_gamma   90.00
#
_symmetry.space_group_name_H-M   'P 1'
#
loop_
_entity.id
_entity.type
_entity.pdbx_description
1 polymer ?
#
loop_
_entity_poly.entity_id
_entity_poly.type
_entity_poly.pdbx_seq_one_letter_code
_entity_poly.pdbx_strand_id
1 'polypeptide(L)'
;GLESLKLCTGYMLGGKQVEIFPVGAEEADACEPIYEQMPGWAESTVGAKSLAALPANARAYLKRIEELVGVPIDMVSTGPDREETIVLRHPFK
;
A
#
# COMPACT_ATOMS: atom_id res chain seq x y z
N GLY A 1 5.12 -15.16 -6.08
CA GLY A 1 4.56 -13.82 -5.85
C GLY A 1 3.35 -13.59 -6.72
N LEU A 2 2.93 -12.34 -6.88
CA LEU A 2 1.83 -11.92 -7.78
C LEU A 2 2.41 -11.24 -9.01
N GLU A 3 1.78 -11.43 -10.18
CA GLU A 3 2.21 -10.77 -11.42
C GLU A 3 1.79 -9.29 -11.47
N SER A 4 0.61 -8.98 -10.94
CA SER A 4 0.10 -7.61 -10.82
C SER A 4 -0.62 -7.39 -9.51
N LEU A 5 -0.61 -6.14 -9.05
CA LEU A 5 -1.35 -5.64 -7.90
C LEU A 5 -2.38 -4.64 -8.40
N LYS A 6 -3.52 -4.58 -7.71
CA LYS A 6 -4.52 -3.54 -7.88
C LYS A 6 -4.53 -2.69 -6.63
N LEU A 7 -4.25 -1.40 -6.78
CA LEU A 7 -4.28 -0.42 -5.71
C LEU A 7 -5.54 0.44 -5.86
N CYS A 8 -6.43 0.40 -4.88
CA CYS A 8 -7.61 1.26 -4.89
C CYS A 8 -7.17 2.71 -4.65
N THR A 9 -7.50 3.60 -5.58
CA THR A 9 -7.08 5.02 -5.56
C THR A 9 -8.26 5.97 -5.32
N GLY A 10 -9.48 5.43 -5.28
CA GLY A 10 -10.72 6.17 -5.12
C GLY A 10 -11.91 5.29 -5.46
N TYR A 11 -13.09 5.87 -5.51
CA TYR A 11 -14.35 5.16 -5.71
C TYR A 11 -15.24 5.91 -6.69
N MET A 12 -16.05 5.19 -7.44
CA MET A 12 -17.24 5.72 -8.10
C MET A 12 -18.44 5.51 -7.19
N LEU A 13 -19.13 6.60 -6.86
CA LEU A 13 -20.35 6.58 -6.05
C LEU A 13 -21.40 7.45 -6.73
N GLY A 14 -22.52 6.84 -7.13
CA GLY A 14 -23.61 7.55 -7.81
C GLY A 14 -23.17 8.30 -9.08
N GLY A 15 -22.21 7.73 -9.84
CA GLY A 15 -21.66 8.34 -11.05
C GLY A 15 -20.64 9.46 -10.82
N LYS A 16 -20.24 9.73 -9.57
CA LYS A 16 -19.18 10.69 -9.22
C LYS A 16 -17.97 9.98 -8.67
N GLN A 17 -16.78 10.48 -9.01
CA GLN A 17 -15.55 10.03 -8.41
C GLN A 17 -15.36 10.68 -7.03
N VAL A 18 -15.02 9.87 -6.04
CA VAL A 18 -14.70 10.29 -4.66
C VAL A 18 -13.38 9.66 -4.23
N GLU A 19 -12.58 10.40 -3.47
CA GLU A 19 -11.25 9.94 -3.00
C GLU A 19 -11.30 9.41 -1.56
N ILE A 20 -12.32 9.81 -0.79
CA ILE A 20 -12.52 9.40 0.60
C ILE A 20 -13.61 8.35 0.64
N PHE A 21 -13.39 7.29 1.41
CA PHE A 21 -14.38 6.25 1.64
C PHE A 21 -15.65 6.85 2.26
N PRO A 22 -16.85 6.49 1.78
CA PRO A 22 -18.08 7.12 2.23
C PRO A 22 -18.43 6.75 3.69
N VAL A 23 -19.37 7.49 4.26
CA VAL A 23 -19.87 7.24 5.62
C VAL A 23 -21.20 6.50 5.52
N GLY A 24 -21.31 5.40 6.26
CA GLY A 24 -22.54 4.61 6.34
C GLY A 24 -22.55 3.42 5.39
N ALA A 25 -23.30 2.38 5.77
CA ALA A 25 -23.30 1.10 5.07
C ALA A 25 -23.92 1.18 3.67
N GLU A 26 -24.95 2.02 3.48
CA GLU A 26 -25.64 2.14 2.19
C GLU A 26 -24.74 2.73 1.09
N GLU A 27 -24.02 3.81 1.38
CA GLU A 27 -23.07 4.39 0.42
C GLU A 27 -21.85 3.49 0.21
N ALA A 28 -21.39 2.79 1.25
CA ALA A 28 -20.29 1.83 1.15
C ALA A 28 -20.64 0.65 0.23
N ASP A 29 -21.88 0.16 0.27
CA ASP A 29 -22.37 -0.93 -0.60
C ASP A 29 -22.45 -0.50 -2.08
N ALA A 30 -22.78 0.77 -2.32
CA ALA A 30 -22.85 1.36 -3.66
C ALA A 30 -21.50 1.82 -4.22
N CYS A 31 -20.40 1.72 -3.46
CA CYS A 31 -19.09 2.22 -3.86
C CYS A 31 -18.35 1.21 -4.76
N GLU A 32 -18.02 1.64 -5.98
CA GLU A 32 -17.20 0.85 -6.90
C GLU A 32 -15.73 1.32 -6.86
N PRO A 33 -14.76 0.46 -6.53
CA PRO A 33 -13.35 0.86 -6.41
C PRO A 33 -12.73 1.17 -7.78
N ILE A 34 -11.98 2.27 -7.85
CA ILE A 34 -11.14 2.65 -9.00
C ILE A 34 -9.72 2.14 -8.74
N TYR A 35 -9.30 1.16 -9.54
CA TYR A 35 -8.00 0.51 -9.38
C TYR A 35 -6.94 1.08 -10.32
N GLU A 36 -5.78 1.39 -9.74
CA GLU A 36 -4.52 1.49 -10.45
C GLU A 36 -3.84 0.12 -10.49
N GLN A 37 -3.36 -0.30 -11.67
CA GLN A 37 -2.66 -1.58 -11.82
C GLN A 37 -1.15 -1.37 -11.78
N MET A 38 -0.48 -2.10 -10.89
CA MET A 38 0.97 -2.02 -10.69
C MET A 38 1.61 -3.39 -10.92
N PRO A 39 2.86 -3.45 -11.44
CA PRO A 39 3.57 -4.70 -11.57
C PRO A 39 3.85 -5.30 -10.19
N GLY A 40 3.62 -6.60 -10.02
CA GLY A 40 3.98 -7.32 -8.81
C GLY A 40 5.45 -7.76 -8.81
N TRP A 41 5.79 -8.68 -7.92
CA TRP A 41 7.14 -9.25 -7.80
C TRP A 41 7.06 -10.73 -7.43
N ALA A 42 8.10 -11.49 -7.80
CA ALA A 42 8.16 -12.93 -7.56
C ALA A 42 9.06 -13.27 -6.36
N GLU A 43 10.07 -12.43 -6.11
CA GLU A 43 11.09 -12.57 -5.08
C GLU A 43 10.50 -12.47 -3.67
N SER A 44 11.12 -13.17 -2.72
CA SER A 44 10.72 -13.07 -1.32
C SER A 44 11.09 -11.70 -0.75
N THR A 45 10.18 -11.11 0.01
CA THR A 45 10.43 -9.95 0.87
C THR A 45 10.63 -10.32 2.33
N VAL A 46 10.51 -11.62 2.67
CA VAL A 46 10.53 -12.08 4.06
C VAL A 46 11.86 -11.78 4.73
N GLY A 47 11.81 -11.13 5.89
CA GLY A 47 12.98 -10.81 6.70
C GLY A 47 13.89 -9.71 6.13
N ALA A 48 13.46 -8.98 5.10
CA ALA A 48 14.21 -7.86 4.56
C ALA A 48 14.37 -6.73 5.62
N LYS A 49 15.62 -6.36 5.91
CA LYS A 49 15.94 -5.36 6.94
C LYS A 49 16.24 -3.95 6.41
N SER A 50 16.09 -3.74 5.10
CA SER A 50 16.24 -2.42 4.48
C SER A 50 15.40 -2.31 3.21
N LEU A 51 15.02 -1.09 2.83
CA LEU A 51 14.29 -0.87 1.58
C LEU A 51 15.07 -1.37 0.36
N ALA A 52 16.39 -1.18 0.35
CA ALA A 52 17.24 -1.62 -0.77
C ALA A 52 17.23 -3.15 -0.97
N ALA A 53 16.97 -3.91 0.09
CA ALA A 53 16.82 -5.37 0.03
C ALA A 53 15.46 -5.83 -0.52
N LEU A 54 14.47 -4.93 -0.63
CA LEU A 54 13.18 -5.24 -1.26
C LEU A 54 13.30 -5.23 -2.79
N PRO A 55 12.48 -5.99 -3.52
CA PRO A 55 12.37 -5.90 -4.97
C PRO A 55 12.01 -4.50 -5.44
N ALA A 56 12.43 -4.13 -6.66
CA ALA A 56 12.17 -2.80 -7.21
C ALA A 56 10.67 -2.48 -7.27
N ASN A 57 9.84 -3.44 -7.69
CA ASN A 57 8.40 -3.28 -7.76
C ASN A 57 7.74 -3.16 -6.38
N ALA A 58 8.29 -3.84 -5.36
CA ALA A 58 7.83 -3.68 -3.97
C ALA A 58 8.10 -2.26 -3.45
N ARG A 59 9.29 -1.71 -3.71
CA ARG A 59 9.60 -0.31 -3.35
C ARG A 59 8.71 0.68 -4.11
N ALA A 60 8.44 0.44 -5.39
CA ALA A 60 7.56 1.28 -6.19
C ALA A 60 6.13 1.28 -5.65
N TYR A 61 5.63 0.11 -5.23
CA TYR A 61 4.33 -0.03 -4.58
C TYR A 61 4.26 0.74 -3.25
N LEU A 62 5.27 0.62 -2.39
CA LEU A 62 5.33 1.39 -1.13
C LEU A 62 5.34 2.89 -1.39
N LYS A 63 6.15 3.36 -2.34
CA LYS A 63 6.20 4.78 -2.71
C LYS A 63 4.84 5.27 -3.22
N ARG A 64 4.13 4.47 -4.00
CA ARG A 64 2.81 4.85 -4.50
C ARG A 64 1.77 4.98 -3.38
N ILE A 65 1.84 4.12 -2.36
CA ILE A 65 1.01 4.27 -1.16
C ILE A 65 1.31 5.59 -0.45
N GLU A 66 2.59 5.96 -0.27
CA GLU A 66 2.95 7.25 0.35
C GLU A 66 2.36 8.44 -0.42
N GLU A 67 2.44 8.41 -1.76
CA GLU A 67 1.88 9.45 -2.63
C GLU A 67 0.36 9.59 -2.50
N LEU A 68 -0.36 8.47 -2.37
CA LEU A 68 -1.83 8.47 -2.23
C LEU A 68 -2.30 8.90 -0.83
N VAL A 69 -1.62 8.43 0.21
CA VAL A 69 -1.99 8.73 1.60
C VAL A 69 -1.48 10.12 2.03
N GLY A 70 -0.45 10.65 1.36
CA GLY A 70 0.12 11.97 1.64
C GLY A 70 1.00 12.02 2.90
N VAL A 71 1.41 10.86 3.42
CA VAL A 71 2.29 10.73 4.60
C VAL A 71 3.37 9.68 4.33
N PRO A 72 4.55 9.79 4.96
CA PRO A 72 5.62 8.82 4.76
C PRO A 72 5.30 7.48 5.41
N ILE A 73 5.82 6.41 4.81
CA ILE A 73 5.93 5.10 5.44
C ILE A 73 7.17 5.12 6.32
N ASP A 74 6.97 5.11 7.62
CA ASP A 74 8.07 5.13 8.59
C ASP A 74 8.59 3.74 8.92
N MET A 75 7.76 2.71 8.74
CA MET A 75 8.05 1.33 9.12
C MET A 75 7.44 0.32 8.15
N VAL A 76 8.15 -0.76 7.85
CA VAL A 76 7.65 -1.89 7.07
C VAL A 76 7.97 -3.19 7.80
N SER A 77 6.95 -3.91 8.26
CA SER A 77 7.12 -5.26 8.78
C SER A 77 7.22 -6.25 7.61
N THR A 78 8.25 -7.07 7.62
CA THR A 78 8.60 -8.01 6.55
C THR A 78 8.50 -9.46 6.99
N GLY A 79 8.16 -9.72 8.25
CA GLY A 79 8.01 -11.07 8.78
C GLY A 79 7.50 -11.05 10.23
N PRO A 80 7.24 -12.23 10.82
CA PRO A 80 6.69 -12.37 12.16
C PRO A 80 7.65 -11.97 13.29
N ASP A 81 8.97 -12.02 13.07
CA ASP A 81 9.95 -11.71 14.11
C ASP A 81 10.13 -10.19 14.27
N ARG A 82 10.42 -9.74 15.50
CA ARG A 82 10.62 -8.30 15.79
C ARG A 82 11.71 -7.66 14.94
N GLU A 83 12.78 -8.40 14.69
CA GLU A 83 13.93 -7.96 13.90
C GLU A 83 13.66 -7.93 12.38
N GLU A 84 12.52 -8.46 11.94
CA GLU A 84 12.07 -8.44 10.54
C GLU A 84 11.25 -7.17 10.26
N THR A 85 11.75 -6.03 10.74
CA THR A 85 11.11 -4.73 10.59
C THR A 85 12.11 -3.72 10.06
N ILE A 86 11.78 -3.08 8.93
CA ILE A 86 12.50 -1.93 8.40
C ILE A 86 12.00 -0.70 9.14
N VAL A 87 12.89 0.04 9.80
CA VAL A 87 12.58 1.32 10.47
C VAL A 87 13.28 2.45 9.73
N LEU A 88 12.51 3.30 9.05
CA LEU A 88 12.99 4.46 8.30
C LEU A 88 13.00 5.71 9.17
N ARG A 89 11.97 5.86 10.00
CA ARG A 89 11.87 6.90 11.04
C ARG A 89 11.36 6.26 12.32
N HIS A 90 12.07 6.47 13.42
CA HIS A 90 11.72 5.86 14.70
C HIS A 90 10.68 6.73 15.43
N PRO A 91 9.50 6.21 15.81
CA PRO A 91 8.41 7.04 16.36
C PRO A 91 8.73 7.82 17.65
N PHE A 92 9.72 7.36 18.43
CA PHE A 92 10.12 7.96 19.71
C PHE A 92 11.51 8.61 19.71
N LYS A 93 12.15 8.78 18.55
CA LYS A 93 13.47 9.43 18.45
C LYS A 93 13.40 10.62 17.51
#